data_AF-A0A533RN83-F1
#
_entry.id   AF-A0A533RN83-F1
#
_cell.length_a   1.000
_cell.length_b   1.000
_cell.length_c   1.000
_cell.angle_alpha   90.00
_cell.angle_beta   90.00
_cell.angle_gamma   90.00
#
_symmetry.space_group_name_H-M   'P 1'
#
loop_
_entity.id
_entity.type
_entity.pdbx_description
1 polymer ?
#
loop_
_entity_poly.entity_id
_entity_poly.type
_entity_poly.pdbx_seq_one_letter_code
_entity_poly.pdbx_strand_id
1 'polypeptide(L)' 'MAKKKTTVYLDEDVLRSAKVLAARTGMSDSEVFESALRGYVGMEAAAAWGRTDLSDDEALALAVEEAHRYRAGL' A
#
# COMPACT_ATOMS: atom_id res chain seq x y z
N MET A 1 -9.92 1.21 -13.83
CA MET A 1 -10.22 0.14 -14.82
C MET A 1 -11.26 -0.81 -14.23
N ALA A 2 -11.99 -1.55 -15.06
CA ALA A 2 -12.99 -2.52 -14.58
C ALA A 2 -12.31 -3.69 -13.83
N LYS A 3 -12.87 -4.11 -12.70
CA LYS A 3 -12.38 -5.27 -11.93
C LYS A 3 -12.68 -6.57 -12.69
N LYS A 4 -11.73 -7.53 -12.71
CA LYS A 4 -11.91 -8.86 -13.29
C LYS A 4 -12.14 -9.89 -12.18
N LYS A 5 -13.15 -10.77 -12.34
CA LYS A 5 -13.42 -11.85 -11.38
C LYS A 5 -12.34 -12.93 -11.47
N THR A 6 -11.82 -13.33 -10.32
CA THR A 6 -10.83 -14.39 -10.13
C THR A 6 -11.24 -15.23 -8.92
N THR A 7 -10.94 -16.53 -8.96
CA THR A 7 -11.15 -17.46 -7.84
C THR A 7 -9.79 -18.04 -7.44
N VAL A 8 -9.49 -18.05 -6.14
CA VAL A 8 -8.26 -18.61 -5.57
C VAL A 8 -8.59 -19.45 -4.35
N TYR A 9 -7.72 -20.41 -4.03
CA TYR A 9 -7.77 -21.12 -2.76
C TYR A 9 -7.01 -20.30 -1.71
N LEU A 10 -7.60 -20.16 -0.52
CA LEU A 10 -7.01 -19.49 0.63
C LEU A 10 -7.12 -20.40 1.84
N ASP A 11 -6.17 -20.27 2.74
CA ASP A 11 -6.29 -20.83 4.08
C ASP A 11 -7.55 -20.30 4.78
N GLU A 12 -8.22 -21.16 5.56
CA GLU A 12 -9.49 -20.81 6.21
C GLU A 12 -9.32 -19.65 7.20
N ASP A 13 -8.23 -19.64 7.96
CA ASP A 13 -7.99 -18.61 8.96
C ASP A 13 -7.68 -17.27 8.29
N VAL A 14 -6.98 -17.29 7.15
CA VAL A 14 -6.76 -16.08 6.34
C VAL A 14 -8.08 -15.50 5.84
N LEU A 15 -8.98 -16.33 5.31
CA LEU A 15 -10.30 -15.88 4.86
C LEU A 15 -11.13 -15.32 6.02
N ARG A 16 -11.08 -15.97 7.18
CA ARG A 16 -11.78 -15.53 8.40
C ARG A 16 -11.27 -14.17 8.88
N SER A 17 -9.95 -13.99 8.97
CA SER A 17 -9.34 -12.72 9.36
C SER A 17 -9.70 -11.59 8.40
N ALA A 18 -9.71 -11.86 7.08
CA ALA A 18 -10.12 -10.87 6.09
C ALA A 18 -11.58 -10.42 6.28
N LYS A 19 -12.50 -11.35 6.56
CA LYS A 19 -13.92 -11.04 6.85
C LYS A 19 -14.09 -10.21 8.13
N VAL A 20 -13.33 -10.53 9.18
CA VAL A 20 -13.33 -9.73 10.42
C VAL A 20 -12.84 -8.31 10.13
N LEU A 21 -11.78 -8.17 9.34
CA LEU A 21 -11.26 -6.86 8.94
C LEU A 21 -12.29 -6.07 8.14
N ALA A 22 -12.91 -6.68 7.13
CA ALA A 22 -13.98 -6.09 6.33
C ALA A 22 -15.12 -5.55 7.21
N ALA A 23 -15.60 -6.37 8.15
CA ALA A 23 -16.64 -5.95 9.09
C ALA A 23 -16.22 -4.78 9.99
N ARG A 24 -14.95 -4.75 10.43
CA ARG A 24 -14.42 -3.68 11.29
C ARG A 24 -14.20 -2.36 10.55
N THR A 25 -13.88 -2.40 9.26
CA THR A 25 -13.57 -1.20 8.46
C THR A 25 -14.74 -0.74 7.59
N GLY A 26 -15.84 -1.50 7.55
CA GLY A 26 -16.96 -1.24 6.64
C GLY A 26 -16.62 -1.50 5.16
N MET A 27 -15.51 -2.18 4.89
CA MET A 27 -15.09 -2.57 3.54
C MET A 27 -15.77 -3.87 3.13
N SER A 28 -15.89 -4.10 1.83
CA SER A 28 -16.19 -5.44 1.31
C SER A 28 -14.95 -6.35 1.34
N ASP A 29 -15.17 -7.67 1.37
CA ASP A 29 -14.09 -8.67 1.28
C ASP A 29 -13.16 -8.40 0.08
N SER A 30 -13.74 -8.05 -1.07
CA SER A 30 -13.00 -7.76 -2.31
C SER A 30 -12.07 -6.55 -2.17
N GLU A 31 -12.49 -5.51 -1.44
CA GLU A 31 -11.66 -4.33 -1.18
C GLU A 31 -10.51 -4.64 -0.22
N VAL A 32 -10.76 -5.47 0.79
CA VAL A 32 -9.71 -5.95 1.70
C VAL A 32 -8.65 -6.73 0.92
N PHE A 33 -9.06 -7.68 0.08
CA PHE A 33 -8.14 -8.46 -0.74
C PHE A 33 -7.38 -7.61 -1.75
N GLU A 34 -8.06 -6.68 -2.41
CA GLU A 34 -7.45 -5.80 -3.40
C GLU A 34 -6.42 -4.86 -2.74
N SER A 35 -6.74 -4.26 -1.59
CA SER A 35 -5.82 -3.40 -0.84
C SER A 35 -4.58 -4.16 -0.39
N ALA A 36 -4.76 -5.34 0.21
CA ALA A 36 -3.63 -6.17 0.64
C ALA A 36 -2.73 -6.59 -0.53
N LEU A 37 -3.33 -7.03 -1.64
CA LEU A 37 -2.57 -7.46 -2.81
C LEU A 37 -1.81 -6.29 -3.45
N ARG A 38 -2.46 -5.12 -3.61
CA ARG A 38 -1.83 -3.91 -4.14
C ARG A 38 -0.67 -3.44 -3.28
N GLY A 39 -0.83 -3.47 -1.96
CA GLY A 39 0.25 -3.17 -1.02
C GLY A 39 1.41 -4.15 -1.16
N TYR A 40 1.12 -5.45 -1.20
CA TYR A 40 2.13 -6.51 -1.32
C TYR A 40 2.92 -6.45 -2.63
N VAL A 41 2.24 -6.19 -3.76
CA VAL A 41 2.90 -6.06 -5.07
C VAL A 41 3.48 -4.67 -5.32
N GLY A 42 3.47 -3.77 -4.33
CA GLY A 42 4.06 -2.44 -4.42
C GLY A 42 3.32 -1.47 -5.36
N MET A 43 2.07 -1.75 -5.71
CA MET A 43 1.28 -0.86 -6.58
C MET A 43 0.92 0.47 -5.91
N GLU A 44 0.82 0.50 -4.59
CA GLU A 44 0.63 1.73 -3.81
C GLU A 44 1.92 2.56 -3.74
N ALA A 45 3.09 1.91 -3.67
CA ALA A 45 4.39 2.59 -3.73
C ALA A 45 4.67 3.13 -5.14
N ALA A 46 4.35 2.38 -6.20
CA ALA A 46 4.51 2.84 -7.57
C ALA A 46 3.75 4.15 -7.86
N ALA A 47 2.63 4.41 -7.18
CA ALA A 47 1.90 5.67 -7.29
C ALA A 47 2.65 6.87 -6.68
N ALA A 48 3.52 6.65 -5.67
CA ALA A 48 4.38 7.70 -5.12
C ALA A 48 5.63 7.94 -5.98
N TRP A 49 6.18 6.88 -6.59
CA TRP A 49 7.41 6.97 -7.38
C TRP A 49 7.18 7.53 -8.79
N GLY A 50 5.96 7.42 -9.33
CA GLY A 50 5.59 7.96 -10.64
C GLY A 50 5.08 9.40 -10.67
N ARG A 51 5.07 10.12 -9.53
CA ARG A 51 4.49 11.48 -9.40
C ARG A 51 5.51 12.55 -9.03
N THR A 52 6.80 12.25 -9.13
CA THR A 52 7.86 13.19 -8.76
C THR A 52 8.54 13.71 -10.02
N ASP A 53 8.57 15.03 -10.16
CA ASP A 53 9.39 15.72 -11.17
C ASP A 53 10.85 15.88 -10.69
N LEU A 54 11.18 15.35 -9.51
CA LEU A 54 12.52 15.40 -8.94
C LEU A 54 13.45 14.43 -9.66
N SER A 55 14.62 14.93 -10.04
CA SER A 55 15.76 14.10 -10.39
C SER A 55 16.24 13.28 -9.19
N ASP A 56 17.02 12.23 -9.45
CA ASP A 56 17.59 11.36 -8.41
C ASP A 56 18.39 12.16 -7.36
N ASP A 57 19.14 13.18 -7.80
CA ASP A 57 19.92 14.05 -6.91
C ASP A 57 19.02 14.90 -6.00
N GLU A 58 17.93 15.45 -6.53
CA GLU A 58 16.96 16.24 -5.77
C GLU A 58 16.18 15.37 -4.77
N ALA A 59 15.82 14.15 -5.18
CA ALA A 59 15.18 13.18 -4.31
C ALA A 59 16.10 12.77 -3.15
N LEU A 60 17.38 12.52 -3.43
CA LEU A 60 18.37 12.20 -2.41
C LEU A 60 18.61 13.36 -1.45
N ALA A 61 18.74 14.59 -1.97
CA ALA A 61 18.90 15.78 -1.16
C ALA A 61 17.73 15.97 -0.19
N LEU A 62 16.49 15.82 -0.68
CA LEU A 62 15.29 15.90 0.14
C LEU A 62 15.27 14.81 1.23
N ALA A 63 15.60 13.56 0.88
CA ALA A 63 15.64 12.46 1.84
C ALA A 63 16.66 12.68 2.96
N VAL A 64 17.84 13.22 2.64
CA VAL A 64 18.88 13.56 3.61
C VAL A 64 18.42 14.70 4.53
N GLU A 65 17.74 15.71 3.97
CA GLU A 65 17.20 16.82 4.74
C GLU A 65 16.17 16.36 5.78
N GLU A 66 15.20 15.53 5.36
CA GLU A 66 14.19 14.96 6.27
C GLU A 66 14.85 14.10 7.37
N ALA A 67 15.86 13.31 7.02
CA ALA A 67 16.60 12.51 7.99
C ALA A 67 17.33 13.39 9.02
N HIS A 68 17.85 14.55 8.61
CA HIS A 68 18.44 15.52 9.53
C HIS A 68 17.38 16.20 10.41
N ARG A 69 16.23 16.58 9.86
CA ARG A 69 15.11 17.16 10.64
C ARG A 69 14.62 16.20 11.72
N TYR A 70 14.46 14.93 11.37
CA TYR A 70 14.09 13.88 12.33
C TYR A 70 15.09 13.73 13.47
N ARG A 71 16.39 13.69 13.16
CA ARG A 71 17.45 13.61 14.17
C ARG A 71 17.55 14.87 15.03
N ALA A 72 17.16 16.03 14.49
CA ALA A 72 17.15 17.30 15.20
C ALA A 72 15.90 17.50 16.08
N GLY A 73 14.97 16.54 16.11
CA GLY A 73 13.82 16.53 17.01
C GLY A 73 12.51 17.07 16.43
N LEU A 74 12.33 17.00 15.10
CA LEU A 74 11.03 17.13 14.42
C LEU A 74 10.53 15.78 13.93
#